data_AF-A0A1C5XIE5-F1
#
_entry.id   AF-A0A1C5XIE5-F1
#
_cell.length_a   1.000
_cell.length_b   1.000
_cell.length_c   1.000
_cell.angle_alpha   90.00
_cell.angle_beta   90.00
_cell.angle_gamma   90.00
#
_symmetry.space_group_name_H-M   'P 1'
#
loop_
_entity.id
_entity.type
_entity.pdbx_description
1 polymer ?
#
loop_
_entity_poly.entity_id
_entity_poly.type
_entity_poly.pdbx_seq_one_letter_code
_entity_poly.pdbx_strand_id
1 'polypeptide(L)'
;MDHIETAILNCYGIREAEQNMVFAARLTQHGHTIQNMADLMDLYRQSYSQKTVENIAGLPHPTVQKFMVITVAVVGASRRFLAQITRHQNEVKYMSASLQYSNYSGHAAFAIPYGIMKADKEIQDIYKKSCQSDLDHYAELCALGIDHDSAGYATPQGLRNVLIISATPYQWKHMIGQRTCRRNTDETRIVMLYIWQRLYKLSPILFAPDLTGPFCQRGSCMEKQMSCQNPISKLWMPADILKTDYPLLIRKEMSSHKD
;
A
#
# COMPACT_ATOMS: atom_id res chain seq x y z
N MET A 1 12.36 -0.91 8.45
CA MET A 1 11.45 -1.32 7.34
C MET A 1 11.22 -2.82 7.32
N ASP A 2 12.07 -3.59 8.02
CA ASP A 2 11.97 -5.04 8.25
C ASP A 2 10.78 -5.50 9.10
N HIS A 3 10.10 -4.59 9.78
CA HIS A 3 8.89 -4.88 10.57
C HIS A 3 7.64 -4.21 9.95
N ILE A 4 7.67 -3.92 8.65
CA ILE A 4 6.49 -3.40 7.95
C ILE A 4 5.61 -4.59 7.59
N GLU A 5 4.38 -4.55 8.07
CA GLU A 5 3.37 -5.57 7.80
C GLU A 5 2.13 -4.92 7.18
N THR A 6 1.45 -5.67 6.32
CA THR A 6 0.19 -5.23 5.73
C THR A 6 -0.87 -6.32 5.83
N ALA A 7 -2.14 -5.94 5.83
CA ALA A 7 -3.26 -6.88 5.83
C ALA A 7 -4.45 -6.26 5.12
N ILE A 8 -5.16 -7.04 4.30
CA ILE A 8 -6.42 -6.62 3.69
C ILE A 8 -7.52 -6.93 4.71
N LEU A 9 -8.22 -5.89 5.18
CA LEU A 9 -9.20 -6.01 6.26
C LEU A 9 -10.56 -6.53 5.76
N ASN A 10 -10.95 -6.19 4.54
CA ASN A 10 -12.23 -6.57 3.93
C ASN A 10 -12.02 -7.44 2.69
N CYS A 11 -11.43 -8.63 2.84
CA CYS A 11 -11.09 -9.50 1.71
C CYS A 11 -12.29 -9.86 0.80
N TYR A 12 -13.52 -9.88 1.34
CA TYR A 12 -14.76 -10.04 0.58
C TYR A 12 -14.97 -8.93 -0.47
N GLY A 13 -14.43 -7.73 -0.21
CA GLY A 13 -14.55 -6.57 -1.10
C GLY A 13 -13.91 -6.74 -2.47
N ILE A 14 -13.01 -7.71 -2.65
CA ILE A 14 -12.43 -7.99 -3.98
C ILE A 14 -13.45 -8.72 -4.87
N ARG A 15 -14.18 -9.69 -4.32
CA ARG A 15 -15.25 -10.39 -5.07
C ARG A 15 -16.38 -9.45 -5.42
N GLU A 16 -16.78 -8.59 -4.48
CA GLU A 16 -17.78 -7.55 -4.73
C GLU A 16 -17.28 -6.52 -5.76
N ALA A 17 -15.99 -6.17 -5.73
CA ALA A 17 -15.41 -5.28 -6.75
C ALA A 17 -15.49 -5.88 -8.15
N GLU A 18 -15.17 -7.16 -8.32
CA GLU A 18 -15.31 -7.86 -9.60
C GLU A 18 -16.76 -7.94 -10.06
N GLN A 19 -17.67 -8.31 -9.15
CA GLN A 19 -19.11 -8.35 -9.45
C GLN A 19 -19.65 -6.99 -9.88
N ASN A 20 -19.37 -5.94 -9.11
CA ASN A 20 -19.83 -4.59 -9.41
C ASN A 20 -19.24 -4.08 -10.73
N MET A 21 -17.98 -4.42 -11.03
CA MET A 21 -17.33 -4.07 -12.29
C MET A 21 -18.03 -4.75 -13.49
N VAL A 22 -18.27 -6.06 -13.41
CA VAL A 22 -18.93 -6.82 -14.47
C VAL A 22 -20.37 -6.37 -14.65
N PHE A 23 -21.10 -6.20 -13.55
CA PHE A 23 -22.48 -5.71 -13.56
C PHE A 23 -22.58 -4.32 -14.20
N ALA A 24 -21.75 -3.36 -13.79
CA ALA A 24 -21.78 -2.01 -14.34
C ALA A 24 -21.45 -1.99 -15.84
N ALA A 25 -20.50 -2.83 -16.29
CA ALA A 25 -20.22 -3.00 -17.71
C ALA A 25 -21.41 -3.58 -18.48
N ARG A 26 -22.07 -4.63 -17.95
CA ARG A 26 -23.27 -5.20 -18.57
C ARG A 26 -24.43 -4.21 -18.61
N LEU A 27 -24.65 -3.46 -17.52
CA LEU A 27 -25.72 -2.47 -17.43
C LEU A 27 -25.60 -1.40 -18.54
N THR A 28 -24.39 -0.93 -18.83
CA THR A 28 -24.19 0.07 -19.89
C THR A 28 -24.45 -0.48 -21.29
N GLN A 29 -24.27 -1.78 -21.52
CA GLN A 29 -24.51 -2.43 -22.82
C GLN A 29 -25.95 -2.93 -23.00
N HIS A 30 -26.58 -3.36 -21.92
CA HIS A 30 -27.89 -4.04 -21.94
C HIS A 30 -28.99 -3.27 -21.21
N GLY A 31 -28.78 -2.00 -20.84
CA GLY A 31 -29.76 -1.24 -20.06
C GLY A 31 -31.16 -1.16 -20.69
N HIS A 32 -31.28 -1.25 -22.01
CA HIS A 32 -32.56 -1.26 -22.73
C HIS A 32 -33.42 -2.51 -22.46
N THR A 33 -32.85 -3.59 -21.93
CA THR A 33 -33.58 -4.81 -21.58
C THR A 33 -34.13 -4.79 -20.15
N ILE A 34 -33.79 -3.77 -19.36
CA ILE A 34 -34.18 -3.65 -17.95
C ILE A 34 -35.47 -2.83 -17.88
N GLN A 35 -36.59 -3.50 -17.60
CA GLN A 35 -37.90 -2.86 -17.48
C GLN A 35 -38.28 -2.58 -16.04
N ASN A 36 -37.75 -3.36 -15.09
CA ASN A 36 -38.07 -3.25 -13.68
C ASN A 36 -36.91 -3.69 -12.76
N MET A 37 -37.12 -3.65 -11.45
CA MET A 37 -36.10 -3.99 -10.46
C MET A 37 -35.73 -5.48 -10.46
N ALA A 38 -36.66 -6.38 -10.78
CA ALA A 38 -36.34 -7.82 -10.86
C ALA A 38 -35.33 -8.06 -11.99
N ASP A 39 -35.54 -7.48 -13.18
CA ASP A 39 -34.60 -7.59 -14.30
C ASP A 39 -33.20 -7.07 -13.93
N LEU A 40 -33.13 -5.94 -13.20
CA LEU A 40 -31.86 -5.38 -12.74
C LEU A 40 -31.16 -6.31 -11.74
N MET A 41 -31.91 -6.87 -10.79
CA MET A 41 -31.37 -7.77 -9.79
C MET A 41 -30.91 -9.10 -10.40
N ASP A 42 -31.58 -9.57 -11.46
CA ASP A 42 -31.15 -10.74 -12.22
C ASP A 42 -29.84 -10.45 -12.97
N LEU A 43 -29.71 -9.28 -13.60
CA LEU A 43 -28.45 -8.83 -14.21
C LEU A 43 -27.31 -8.72 -13.18
N TYR A 44 -27.60 -8.19 -11.99
CA TYR A 44 -26.64 -8.03 -10.89
C TYR A 44 -26.14 -9.37 -10.35
N ARG A 45 -27.02 -10.36 -10.24
CA ARG A 45 -26.71 -11.71 -9.74
C ARG A 45 -26.14 -12.64 -10.80
N GLN A 46 -26.21 -12.26 -12.07
CA GLN A 46 -25.72 -13.07 -13.18
C GLN A 46 -24.24 -13.42 -13.00
N SER A 47 -23.93 -14.71 -12.99
CA SER A 47 -22.56 -15.21 -12.90
C SER A 47 -21.67 -14.69 -14.04
N TYR A 48 -20.36 -14.66 -13.81
CA TYR A 48 -19.38 -14.25 -14.80
C TYR A 48 -18.16 -15.18 -14.78
N SER A 49 -17.44 -15.23 -15.90
CA SER A 49 -16.18 -15.97 -15.98
C SER A 49 -15.01 -15.06 -15.63
N GLN A 50 -13.88 -15.66 -15.25
CA GLN A 50 -12.62 -14.92 -15.13
C GLN A 50 -12.27 -14.16 -16.41
N LYS A 51 -12.58 -14.75 -17.59
CA LYS A 51 -12.31 -14.09 -18.87
C LYS A 51 -13.10 -12.80 -19.04
N THR A 52 -14.32 -12.74 -18.54
CA THR A 52 -15.13 -11.50 -18.53
C THR A 52 -14.46 -10.43 -17.67
N VAL A 53 -13.96 -10.78 -16.49
CA VAL A 53 -13.23 -9.85 -15.60
C VAL A 53 -11.96 -9.34 -16.27
N GLU A 54 -11.15 -10.21 -16.86
CA GLU A 54 -9.94 -9.85 -17.61
C GLU A 54 -10.23 -8.84 -18.71
N ASN A 55 -11.24 -9.15 -19.55
CA ASN A 55 -11.60 -8.31 -20.68
C ASN A 55 -12.01 -6.92 -20.21
N ILE A 56 -12.85 -6.81 -19.17
CA ILE A 56 -13.34 -5.51 -18.67
C ILE A 56 -12.24 -4.74 -17.93
N ALA A 57 -11.41 -5.40 -17.13
CA ALA A 57 -10.34 -4.78 -16.37
C ALA A 57 -9.26 -4.12 -17.25
N GLY A 58 -9.06 -4.65 -18.47
CA GLY A 58 -8.14 -4.11 -19.47
C GLY A 58 -8.68 -2.95 -20.30
N LEU A 59 -9.98 -2.65 -20.23
CA LEU A 59 -10.57 -1.54 -21.00
C LEU A 59 -10.28 -0.18 -20.36
N PRO A 60 -10.25 0.92 -21.15
CA PRO A 60 -10.08 2.28 -20.65
C PRO A 60 -11.36 2.84 -20.01
N HIS A 61 -12.07 2.03 -19.21
CA HIS A 61 -13.32 2.38 -18.53
C HIS A 61 -13.10 2.35 -17.01
N PRO A 62 -12.45 3.37 -16.43
CA PRO A 62 -12.06 3.33 -15.02
C PRO A 62 -13.26 3.37 -14.06
N THR A 63 -14.39 3.96 -14.47
CA THR A 63 -15.58 4.13 -13.62
C THR A 63 -16.14 2.81 -13.12
N VAL A 64 -16.13 1.76 -13.92
CA VAL A 64 -16.66 0.44 -13.50
C VAL A 64 -15.84 -0.19 -12.36
N GLN A 65 -14.59 0.26 -12.15
CA GLN A 65 -13.70 -0.21 -11.09
C GLN A 65 -13.81 0.60 -9.78
N LYS A 66 -14.81 1.50 -9.67
CA LYS A 66 -14.96 2.44 -8.55
C LYS A 66 -16.10 2.14 -7.60
N PHE A 67 -16.91 1.12 -7.89
CA PHE A 67 -18.10 0.76 -7.11
C PHE A 67 -17.82 -0.15 -5.90
N MET A 68 -16.56 -0.30 -5.49
CA MET A 68 -16.19 -0.99 -4.26
C MET A 68 -14.86 -0.47 -3.72
N VAL A 69 -14.68 -0.50 -2.40
CA VAL A 69 -13.44 -0.10 -1.71
C VAL A 69 -12.75 -1.29 -1.07
N ILE A 70 -11.43 -1.31 -1.13
CA ILE A 70 -10.58 -2.28 -0.46
C ILE A 70 -9.79 -1.53 0.61
N THR A 71 -9.88 -2.03 1.84
CA THR A 71 -9.26 -1.47 3.02
C THR A 71 -8.05 -2.30 3.42
N VAL A 72 -6.92 -1.64 3.57
CA VAL A 72 -5.64 -2.24 3.91
C VAL A 72 -5.10 -1.59 5.17
N ALA A 73 -4.77 -2.42 6.16
CA ALA A 73 -3.97 -2.01 7.31
C ALA A 73 -2.48 -2.09 6.95
N VAL A 74 -1.73 -1.10 7.41
CA VAL A 74 -0.27 -1.02 7.34
C VAL A 74 0.24 -0.78 8.75
N VAL A 75 1.02 -1.71 9.27
CA VAL A 75 1.64 -1.62 10.60
C VAL A 75 3.13 -1.47 10.41
N GLY A 76 3.72 -0.50 11.11
CA GLY A 76 5.17 -0.37 11.20
C GLY A 76 5.83 0.50 10.13
N ALA A 77 5.05 1.15 9.26
CA ALA A 77 5.56 2.21 8.39
C ALA A 77 5.74 3.52 9.17
N SER A 78 6.67 4.35 8.73
CA SER A 78 7.05 5.59 9.43
C SER A 78 6.03 6.72 9.25
N ARG A 79 6.17 7.77 10.07
CA ARG A 79 5.48 9.06 9.87
C ARG A 79 5.87 9.72 8.54
N ARG A 80 7.10 9.51 8.05
CA ARG A 80 7.52 9.96 6.71
C ARG A 80 6.72 9.30 5.59
N PHE A 81 6.43 8.00 5.70
CA PHE A 81 5.56 7.31 4.74
C PHE A 81 4.14 7.89 4.77
N LEU A 82 3.58 8.12 5.95
CA LEU A 82 2.25 8.74 6.11
C LEU A 82 2.15 10.08 5.36
N ALA A 83 3.14 10.95 5.50
CA ALA A 83 3.18 12.25 4.83
C ALA A 83 3.24 12.12 3.29
N GLN A 84 3.86 11.06 2.77
CA GLN A 84 3.97 10.82 1.32
C GLN A 84 2.71 10.18 0.74
N ILE A 85 2.16 9.15 1.40
CA ILE A 85 1.04 8.38 0.85
C ILE A 85 -0.26 9.20 0.86
N THR A 86 -0.48 10.02 1.87
CA THR A 86 -1.67 10.89 2.02
C THR A 86 -1.82 11.95 0.93
N ARG A 87 -0.80 12.13 0.06
CA ARG A 87 -0.89 12.99 -1.12
C ARG A 87 -1.81 12.42 -2.21
N HIS A 88 -2.17 11.14 -2.14
CA HIS A 88 -3.21 10.57 -3.00
C HIS A 88 -4.57 10.73 -2.33
N GLN A 89 -5.31 11.77 -2.73
CA GLN A 89 -6.53 12.19 -2.02
C GLN A 89 -7.83 11.74 -2.71
N ASN A 90 -7.78 11.53 -4.03
CA ASN A 90 -8.99 11.24 -4.81
C ASN A 90 -9.50 9.83 -4.53
N GLU A 91 -10.73 9.71 -4.00
CA GLU A 91 -11.37 8.42 -3.68
C GLU A 91 -10.50 7.50 -2.78
N VAL A 92 -9.65 8.11 -1.93
CA VAL A 92 -8.86 7.40 -0.92
C VAL A 92 -9.15 7.99 0.46
N LYS A 93 -9.30 7.13 1.46
CA LYS A 93 -9.45 7.50 2.87
C LYS A 93 -8.28 6.94 3.68
N TYR A 94 -7.81 7.73 4.63
CA TYR A 94 -6.72 7.38 5.52
C TYR A 94 -7.18 7.51 6.97
N MET A 95 -6.72 6.60 7.82
CA MET A 95 -6.84 6.73 9.27
C MET A 95 -5.54 6.27 9.93
N SER A 96 -4.91 7.12 10.72
CA SER A 96 -3.65 6.83 11.40
C SER A 96 -3.83 6.79 12.91
N ALA A 97 -3.05 5.96 13.61
CA ALA A 97 -2.90 6.09 15.05
C ALA A 97 -2.35 7.49 15.41
N SER A 98 -3.09 8.19 16.27
CA SER A 98 -2.79 9.57 16.67
C SER A 98 -1.76 9.61 17.78
N LEU A 99 -0.79 10.53 17.67
CA LEU A 99 0.15 10.83 18.76
C LEU A 99 -0.54 11.50 19.94
N GLN A 100 -1.57 12.32 19.69
CA GLN A 100 -2.36 12.99 20.72
C GLN A 100 -2.99 12.02 21.73
N TYR A 101 -3.44 10.85 21.26
CA TYR A 101 -4.22 9.90 22.06
C TYR A 101 -3.47 8.63 22.45
N SER A 102 -2.24 8.44 21.96
CA SER A 102 -1.48 7.20 22.14
C SER A 102 -0.20 7.46 22.91
N ASN A 103 0.05 6.65 23.95
CA ASN A 103 1.31 6.66 24.67
C ASN A 103 2.32 5.74 23.98
N TYR A 104 3.47 6.31 23.64
CA TYR A 104 4.54 5.63 22.92
C TYR A 104 5.76 5.30 23.80
N SER A 105 5.73 5.63 25.09
CA SER A 105 6.82 5.34 26.05
C SER A 105 7.05 3.83 26.19
N GLY A 106 8.31 3.39 26.10
CA GLY A 106 8.75 2.00 26.31
C GLY A 106 8.32 0.98 25.24
N HIS A 107 7.41 1.34 24.33
CA HIS A 107 6.85 0.44 23.32
C HIS A 107 7.04 0.95 21.89
N ALA A 108 7.42 2.22 21.71
CA ALA A 108 7.68 2.77 20.39
C ALA A 108 8.89 2.13 19.73
N ALA A 109 8.68 1.71 18.49
CA ALA A 109 9.74 1.33 17.59
C ALA A 109 9.80 2.33 16.43
N PHE A 110 10.96 2.41 15.79
CA PHE A 110 11.19 3.26 14.62
C PHE A 110 11.51 2.40 13.40
N ALA A 111 11.11 2.88 12.22
CA ALA A 111 11.35 2.20 10.96
C ALA A 111 12.80 2.46 10.53
N ILE A 112 13.65 1.43 10.59
CA ILE A 112 15.03 1.54 10.08
C ILE A 112 15.00 1.65 8.55
N PRO A 113 15.50 2.73 7.94
CA PRO A 113 15.44 2.89 6.49
C PRO A 113 16.28 1.85 5.76
N TYR A 114 15.85 1.39 4.58
CA TYR A 114 16.57 0.33 3.84
C TYR A 114 18.02 0.71 3.50
N GLY A 115 18.28 1.99 3.17
CA GLY A 115 19.64 2.50 2.99
C GLY A 115 20.52 2.35 4.24
N ILE A 116 19.97 2.60 5.43
CA ILE A 116 20.66 2.41 6.72
C ILE A 116 20.84 0.92 7.01
N MET A 117 19.86 0.06 6.68
CA MET A 117 19.98 -1.39 6.86
C MET A 117 21.15 -2.01 6.05
N LYS A 118 21.51 -1.40 4.91
CA LYS A 118 22.65 -1.82 4.07
C LYS A 118 24.00 -1.29 4.57
N ALA A 119 23.98 -0.27 5.43
CA ALA A 119 25.19 0.40 5.89
C ALA A 119 25.88 -0.40 6.99
N ASP A 120 27.12 -0.01 7.28
CA ASP A 120 27.91 -0.62 8.34
C ASP A 120 27.25 -0.45 9.71
N LYS A 121 27.63 -1.34 10.63
CA LYS A 121 27.05 -1.42 11.98
C LYS A 121 27.11 -0.09 12.72
N GLU A 122 28.19 0.67 12.57
CA GLU A 122 28.35 1.99 13.17
C GLU A 122 27.27 2.97 12.72
N ILE A 123 26.98 3.05 11.41
CA ILE A 123 25.95 3.92 10.85
C ILE A 123 24.55 3.50 11.34
N GLN A 124 24.30 2.19 11.39
CA GLN A 124 23.05 1.66 11.94
C GLN A 124 22.88 2.05 13.42
N ASP A 125 23.96 2.03 14.19
CA ASP A 125 23.94 2.35 15.62
C ASP A 125 23.80 3.85 15.86
N ILE A 126 24.40 4.72 15.03
CA ILE A 126 24.16 6.18 15.06
C ILE A 126 22.67 6.46 14.88
N TYR A 127 22.03 5.88 13.86
CA TYR A 127 20.61 6.07 13.61
C TYR A 127 19.73 5.58 14.77
N LYS A 128 20.02 4.38 15.29
CA LYS A 128 19.29 3.80 16.42
C LYS A 128 19.43 4.63 17.69
N LYS A 129 20.64 5.09 18.01
CA LYS A 129 20.90 5.94 19.18
C LYS A 129 20.16 7.27 19.09
N SER A 130 20.17 7.91 17.92
CA SER A 130 19.41 9.14 17.69
C SER A 130 17.91 8.92 17.89
N CYS A 131 17.32 7.89 17.28
CA CYS A 131 15.89 7.63 17.44
C CYS A 131 15.51 7.24 18.88
N GLN A 132 16.39 6.51 19.58
CA GLN A 132 16.17 6.16 20.99
C GLN A 132 16.23 7.40 21.88
N SER A 133 17.23 8.26 21.68
CA SER A 133 17.35 9.54 22.38
C SER A 133 16.10 10.40 22.23
N ASP A 134 15.54 10.50 21.02
CA ASP A 134 14.30 11.26 20.79
C ASP A 134 13.09 10.67 21.57
N LEU A 135 13.01 9.33 21.68
CA LEU A 135 11.97 8.65 22.45
C LEU A 135 12.15 8.79 23.97
N ASP A 136 13.40 8.78 24.43
CA ASP A 136 13.74 8.97 25.84
C ASP A 136 13.34 10.39 26.29
N HIS A 137 13.66 11.40 25.49
CA HIS A 137 13.22 12.79 25.75
C HIS A 137 11.69 12.93 25.67
N TYR A 138 11.01 12.25 24.73
CA TYR A 138 9.54 12.21 24.71
C TYR A 138 8.98 11.68 26.04
N ALA A 139 9.54 10.59 26.55
CA ALA A 139 9.12 9.99 27.81
C ALA A 139 9.42 10.90 29.01
N GLU A 140 10.58 11.57 29.02
CA GLU A 140 10.94 12.56 30.03
C GLU A 140 9.97 13.74 30.06
N LEU A 141 9.65 14.32 28.89
CA LEU A 141 8.66 15.40 28.77
C LEU A 141 7.29 14.97 29.32
N CYS A 142 6.84 13.75 28.99
CA CYS A 142 5.59 13.21 29.53
C CYS A 142 5.65 13.05 31.05
N ALA A 143 6.77 12.56 31.60
CA ALA A 143 6.96 12.41 33.04
C ALA A 143 6.99 13.75 33.79
N LEU A 144 7.41 14.83 33.11
CA LEU A 144 7.38 16.20 33.61
C LEU A 144 6.00 16.87 33.48
N GLY A 145 4.97 16.14 33.04
CA GLY A 145 3.58 16.61 32.97
C GLY A 145 3.19 17.28 31.66
N ILE A 146 4.04 17.24 30.63
CA ILE A 146 3.67 17.67 29.28
C ILE A 146 2.75 16.62 28.65
N ASP A 147 1.70 17.07 27.96
CA ASP A 147 0.75 16.19 27.29
C ASP A 147 1.39 15.46 26.09
N HIS A 148 0.78 14.35 25.66
CA HIS A 148 1.31 13.52 24.58
C HIS A 148 1.36 14.21 23.21
N ASP A 149 0.49 15.19 22.95
CA ASP A 149 0.49 15.93 21.69
C ASP A 149 1.73 16.83 21.62
N SER A 150 1.93 17.65 22.66
CA SER A 150 3.08 18.55 22.79
C SER A 150 4.41 17.78 22.86
N ALA A 151 4.49 16.74 23.69
CA ALA A 151 5.68 15.89 23.78
C ALA A 151 5.97 15.18 22.44
N GLY A 152 4.92 14.84 21.68
CA GLY A 152 5.00 14.16 20.39
C GLY A 152 5.85 14.89 19.35
N TYR A 153 6.03 16.21 19.47
CA TYR A 153 6.91 16.99 18.59
C TYR A 153 8.40 16.64 18.72
N ALA A 154 8.82 16.01 19.83
CA ALA A 154 10.16 15.49 20.00
C ALA A 154 10.40 14.15 19.26
N THR A 155 9.34 13.48 18.79
CA THR A 155 9.47 12.15 18.20
C THR A 155 10.09 12.18 16.80
N PRO A 156 10.88 11.15 16.42
CA PRO A 156 11.54 11.14 15.12
C PRO A 156 10.55 10.91 13.98
N GLN A 157 10.85 11.44 12.78
CA GLN A 157 10.09 11.12 11.56
C GLN A 157 10.07 9.62 11.22
N GLY A 158 11.05 8.87 11.74
CA GLY A 158 11.14 7.42 11.65
C GLY A 158 10.17 6.67 12.57
N LEU A 159 9.45 7.35 13.47
CA LEU A 159 8.51 6.71 14.40
C LEU A 159 7.51 5.85 13.63
N ARG A 160 7.37 4.58 14.04
CA ARG A 160 6.43 3.66 13.41
C ARG A 160 5.00 4.05 13.74
N ASN A 161 4.12 3.77 12.80
CA ASN A 161 2.71 4.09 12.89
C ASN A 161 1.85 2.90 12.45
N VAL A 162 0.57 2.96 12.79
CA VAL A 162 -0.47 2.11 12.23
C VAL A 162 -1.36 2.98 11.34
N LEU A 163 -1.58 2.56 10.10
CA LEU A 163 -2.35 3.28 9.11
C LEU A 163 -3.36 2.34 8.46
N ILE A 164 -4.60 2.79 8.33
CA ILE A 164 -5.63 2.18 7.50
C ILE A 164 -5.76 3.03 6.25
N ILE A 165 -5.75 2.37 5.09
CA ILE A 165 -5.94 2.99 3.78
C ILE A 165 -7.12 2.30 3.10
N SER A 166 -8.15 3.04 2.74
CA SER A 166 -9.31 2.54 2.00
C SER A 166 -9.37 3.21 0.63
N ALA A 167 -9.35 2.43 -0.44
CA ALA A 167 -9.35 2.94 -1.80
C ALA A 167 -10.08 1.98 -2.75
N THR A 168 -10.59 2.49 -3.87
CA THR A 168 -11.17 1.63 -4.93
C THR A 168 -10.07 0.84 -5.64
N PRO A 169 -10.37 -0.29 -6.32
CA PRO A 169 -9.40 -1.00 -7.14
C PRO A 169 -8.67 -0.09 -8.14
N TYR A 170 -9.39 0.85 -8.76
CA TYR A 170 -8.80 1.84 -9.65
C TYR A 170 -7.72 2.68 -8.95
N GLN A 171 -8.04 3.22 -7.76
CA GLN A 171 -7.09 4.02 -6.99
C GLN A 171 -5.90 3.19 -6.49
N TRP A 172 -6.12 1.93 -6.09
CA TRP A 172 -4.99 1.03 -5.76
C TRP A 172 -4.04 0.86 -6.94
N LYS A 173 -4.56 0.57 -8.14
CA LYS A 173 -3.74 0.48 -9.36
C LYS A 173 -2.98 1.77 -9.64
N HIS A 174 -3.66 2.91 -9.51
CA HIS A 174 -3.06 4.22 -9.71
C HIS A 174 -1.91 4.48 -8.75
N MET A 175 -2.14 4.28 -7.45
CA MET A 175 -1.13 4.49 -6.41
C MET A 175 0.04 3.52 -6.59
N ILE A 176 -0.19 2.23 -6.82
CA ILE A 176 0.87 1.24 -7.05
C ILE A 176 1.69 1.61 -8.29
N GLY A 177 1.03 1.98 -9.39
CA GLY A 177 1.67 2.36 -10.65
C GLY A 177 2.57 3.59 -10.53
N GLN A 178 2.26 4.53 -9.64
CA GLN A 178 3.11 5.68 -9.34
C GLN A 178 4.20 5.38 -8.30
N ARG A 179 3.92 4.50 -7.33
CA ARG A 179 4.70 4.43 -6.09
C ARG A 179 5.66 3.25 -5.98
N THR A 180 5.62 2.30 -6.91
CA THR A 180 6.52 1.13 -6.91
C THR A 180 7.74 1.24 -7.83
N CYS A 181 7.83 2.29 -8.65
CA CYS A 181 8.98 2.59 -9.51
C CYS A 181 10.26 2.81 -8.69
N ARG A 182 11.42 2.34 -9.17
CA ARG A 182 12.75 2.50 -8.52
C ARG A 182 13.18 3.94 -8.24
N ARG A 183 12.53 4.92 -8.87
CA ARG A 183 12.76 6.35 -8.60
C ARG A 183 12.19 6.80 -7.25
N ASN A 184 11.20 6.09 -6.72
CA ASN A 184 10.54 6.45 -5.49
C ASN A 184 11.37 6.01 -4.26
N THR A 185 11.07 6.60 -3.09
CA THR A 185 11.72 6.25 -1.84
C THR A 185 11.49 4.79 -1.45
N ASP A 186 12.50 4.15 -0.85
CA ASP A 186 12.44 2.73 -0.53
C ASP A 186 11.25 2.36 0.35
N GLU A 187 10.90 3.18 1.34
CA GLU A 187 9.81 2.86 2.26
C GLU A 187 8.47 2.76 1.52
N THR A 188 8.17 3.78 0.75
CA THR A 188 6.94 3.85 -0.05
C THR A 188 6.89 2.71 -1.04
N ARG A 189 8.01 2.37 -1.68
CA ARG A 189 8.08 1.20 -2.58
C ARG A 189 7.80 -0.10 -1.84
N ILE A 190 8.47 -0.35 -0.72
CA ILE A 190 8.32 -1.58 0.07
C ILE A 190 6.87 -1.75 0.53
N VAL A 191 6.28 -0.72 1.13
CA VAL A 191 4.87 -0.76 1.59
C VAL A 191 3.95 -1.07 0.41
N MET A 192 4.07 -0.32 -0.69
CA MET A 192 3.18 -0.48 -1.84
C MET A 192 3.37 -1.83 -2.55
N LEU A 193 4.58 -2.39 -2.56
CA LEU A 193 4.84 -3.74 -3.08
C LEU A 193 4.23 -4.83 -2.18
N TYR A 194 4.29 -4.69 -0.85
CA TYR A 194 3.62 -5.61 0.06
C TYR A 194 2.09 -5.57 -0.08
N ILE A 195 1.52 -4.39 -0.27
CA ILE A 195 0.09 -4.22 -0.55
C ILE A 195 -0.26 -4.86 -1.89
N TRP A 196 0.50 -4.54 -2.94
CA TRP A 196 0.26 -5.11 -4.27
C TRP A 196 0.37 -6.63 -4.28
N GLN A 197 1.36 -7.23 -3.60
CA GLN A 197 1.48 -8.68 -3.48
C GLN A 197 0.22 -9.32 -2.87
N ARG A 198 -0.37 -8.71 -1.84
CA ARG A 198 -1.60 -9.22 -1.20
C ARG A 198 -2.83 -9.05 -2.09
N LEU A 199 -2.96 -7.90 -2.75
CA LEU A 199 -4.03 -7.66 -3.71
C LEU A 199 -3.97 -8.65 -4.87
N TYR A 200 -2.78 -8.89 -5.40
CA TYR A 200 -2.53 -9.87 -6.47
C TYR A 200 -2.88 -11.29 -6.05
N LYS A 201 -2.53 -11.71 -4.82
CA LYS A 201 -2.92 -13.04 -4.30
C LYS A 201 -4.44 -13.24 -4.26
N LEU A 202 -5.21 -12.18 -4.00
CA LEU A 202 -6.68 -12.28 -3.92
C LEU A 202 -7.36 -12.14 -5.29
N SER A 203 -6.86 -11.29 -6.18
CA SER A 203 -7.32 -11.24 -7.58
C SER A 203 -6.14 -11.00 -8.53
N PRO A 204 -5.55 -12.09 -9.07
CA PRO A 204 -4.45 -12.00 -10.04
C PRO A 204 -4.84 -11.23 -11.30
N ILE A 205 -6.10 -11.33 -11.71
CA ILE A 205 -6.65 -10.69 -12.90
C ILE A 205 -6.78 -9.19 -12.68
N LEU A 206 -7.42 -8.79 -11.58
CA LEU A 206 -7.67 -7.38 -11.33
C LEU A 206 -6.35 -6.64 -11.07
N PHE A 207 -5.40 -7.27 -10.38
CA PHE A 207 -4.14 -6.66 -9.97
C PHE A 207 -2.91 -7.17 -10.73
N ALA A 208 -3.09 -7.61 -11.97
CA ALA A 208 -2.01 -8.10 -12.84
C ALA A 208 -0.92 -7.03 -13.07
N PRO A 209 0.36 -7.41 -13.27
CA PRO A 209 1.46 -6.47 -13.46
C PRO A 209 1.32 -5.51 -14.63
N ASP A 210 0.73 -5.95 -15.73
CA ASP A 210 0.44 -5.14 -16.91
C ASP A 210 -0.66 -4.09 -16.67
N LEU A 211 -1.51 -4.28 -15.65
CA LEU A 211 -2.55 -3.32 -15.25
C LEU A 211 -2.12 -2.43 -14.06
N THR A 212 -1.31 -2.97 -13.16
CA THR A 212 -1.10 -2.41 -11.80
C THR A 212 0.33 -1.97 -11.55
N GLY A 213 1.30 -2.62 -12.19
CA GLY A 213 2.72 -2.38 -11.97
C GLY A 213 3.15 -0.95 -12.30
N PRO A 214 4.37 -0.55 -11.90
CA PRO A 214 4.86 0.79 -12.19
C PRO A 214 4.86 1.05 -13.70
N PHE A 215 4.69 2.29 -14.12
CA PHE A 215 4.61 2.61 -15.55
C PHE A 215 5.84 2.12 -16.34
N CYS A 216 7.03 2.16 -15.74
CA CYS A 216 8.25 1.63 -16.34
C CYS A 216 8.25 0.10 -16.54
N GLN A 217 7.38 -0.63 -15.82
CA GLN A 217 7.12 -2.05 -16.08
C GLN A 217 6.14 -2.23 -17.25
N ARG A 218 5.09 -1.42 -17.29
CA ARG A 218 4.00 -1.54 -18.29
C ARG A 218 4.39 -1.02 -19.67
N GLY A 219 5.34 -0.08 -19.74
CA GLY A 219 5.84 0.50 -20.96
C GLY A 219 7.07 1.34 -20.69
N SER A 220 6.88 2.63 -20.46
CA SER A 220 7.96 3.59 -20.21
C SER A 220 7.75 4.34 -18.88
N CYS A 221 8.83 4.87 -18.33
CA CYS A 221 8.75 5.67 -17.12
C CYS A 221 8.11 7.04 -17.42
N MET A 222 7.02 7.38 -16.72
CA MET A 222 6.28 8.62 -16.96
C MET A 222 6.92 9.88 -16.34
N GLU A 223 8.04 9.72 -15.63
CA GLU A 223 8.78 10.81 -14.99
C GLU A 223 9.67 11.61 -15.98
N LYS A 224 9.68 11.23 -17.27
CA LYS A 224 10.40 11.92 -18.36
C LYS A 224 11.89 12.12 -18.02
N GLN A 225 12.36 13.36 -17.90
CA GLN A 225 13.74 13.70 -17.53
C GLN A 225 14.16 13.11 -16.18
N MET A 226 13.19 12.87 -15.30
CA MET A 226 13.38 12.25 -13.98
C MET A 226 13.13 10.74 -13.99
N SER A 227 13.20 10.09 -15.16
CA SER A 227 13.05 8.64 -15.34
C SER A 227 13.93 7.84 -14.39
N CYS A 228 13.45 6.67 -13.98
CA CYS A 228 14.22 5.76 -13.13
C CYS A 228 15.49 5.21 -13.79
N GLN A 229 15.60 5.28 -15.13
CA GLN A 229 16.70 4.71 -15.94
C GLN A 229 16.94 3.20 -15.77
N ASN A 230 16.21 2.54 -14.86
CA ASN A 230 16.32 1.14 -14.51
C ASN A 230 14.91 0.53 -14.39
N PRO A 231 14.23 0.26 -15.52
CA PRO A 231 12.85 -0.21 -15.53
C PRO A 231 12.70 -1.58 -14.84
N ILE A 232 11.51 -1.81 -14.27
CA ILE A 232 11.14 -3.11 -13.72
C ILE A 232 10.82 -4.06 -14.89
N SER A 233 11.25 -5.32 -14.79
CA SER A 233 10.94 -6.33 -15.81
C SER A 233 9.45 -6.59 -15.95
N LYS A 234 8.96 -6.70 -17.19
CA LYS A 234 7.57 -7.08 -17.50
C LYS A 234 7.15 -8.43 -16.93
N LEU A 235 8.12 -9.33 -16.71
CA LEU A 235 7.89 -10.68 -16.20
C LEU A 235 7.83 -10.73 -14.67
N TRP A 236 8.20 -9.66 -13.97
CA TRP A 236 8.31 -9.68 -12.52
C TRP A 236 6.98 -9.45 -11.83
N MET A 237 6.69 -10.33 -10.88
CA MET A 237 5.61 -10.16 -9.92
C MET A 237 6.08 -9.24 -8.77
N PRO A 238 5.16 -8.67 -7.98
CA PRO A 238 5.56 -7.86 -6.81
C PRO A 238 6.52 -8.61 -5.86
N ALA A 239 6.39 -9.93 -5.75
CA ALA A 239 7.31 -10.77 -4.99
C ALA A 239 8.74 -10.79 -5.58
N ASP A 240 8.89 -10.85 -6.90
CA ASP A 240 10.19 -10.84 -7.58
C ASP A 240 10.88 -9.48 -7.42
N ILE A 241 10.10 -8.39 -7.48
CA ILE A 241 10.60 -7.03 -7.23
C ILE A 241 11.12 -6.93 -5.79
N LEU A 242 10.34 -7.38 -4.80
CA LEU A 242 10.75 -7.37 -3.39
C LEU A 242 12.02 -8.19 -3.17
N LYS A 243 12.09 -9.41 -3.72
CA LYS A 243 13.26 -10.29 -3.59
C LYS A 243 14.51 -9.68 -4.21
N THR A 244 14.37 -9.02 -5.36
CA THR A 244 15.51 -8.51 -6.12
C THR A 244 15.99 -7.16 -5.62
N ASP A 245 15.07 -6.21 -5.38
CA ASP A 245 15.43 -4.86 -4.96
C ASP A 245 15.67 -4.76 -3.45
N TYR A 246 15.03 -5.63 -2.65
CA TYR A 246 15.04 -5.60 -1.19
C TYR A 246 15.45 -6.92 -0.51
N PRO A 247 16.55 -7.59 -0.91
CA PRO A 247 16.93 -8.92 -0.42
C PRO A 247 17.14 -9.02 1.10
N LEU A 248 17.50 -7.93 1.79
CA LEU A 248 17.70 -7.96 3.25
C LEU A 248 16.40 -8.15 4.04
N LEU A 249 15.24 -7.82 3.45
CA LEU A 249 13.93 -8.03 4.09
C LEU A 249 13.56 -9.52 4.10
N ILE A 250 13.80 -10.21 2.98
CA ILE A 250 13.48 -11.64 2.82
C ILE A 250 14.35 -12.52 3.72
N ARG A 251 15.64 -12.20 3.84
CA ARG A 251 16.57 -12.98 4.68
C ARG A 251 16.15 -12.98 6.15
N LYS A 252 15.54 -11.89 6.63
CA LYS A 252 15.07 -11.76 8.01
C LYS A 252 13.81 -12.56 8.30
N GLU A 253 12.85 -12.61 7.37
CA GLU A 253 11.64 -13.46 7.51
C GLU A 253 12.00 -14.94 7.67
N MET A 254 13.05 -15.41 6.99
CA MET A 254 13.51 -16.81 7.10
C MET A 254 14.24 -17.12 8.41
N SER A 255 14.86 -16.13 9.06
CA SER A 255 15.47 -16.30 10.37
C SER A 255 14.46 -16.25 11.51
N SER A 256 13.41 -15.40 11.42
CA SER A 256 12.38 -15.27 12.46
C SER A 256 11.40 -16.46 12.55
N HIS A 257 11.46 -17.41 11.61
CA HIS A 257 10.70 -18.66 11.64
C HIS A 257 11.51 -19.87 12.14
N LYS A 258 12.76 -19.66 12.56
CA LYS A 258 13.65 -20.69 13.10
C LYS A 258 13.95 -20.55 14.59
N ASP A 259 13.41 -19.50 15.22
CA ASP A 259 13.43 -19.26 16.67
C ASP A 259 12.00 -19.36 17.22
#